data_AF-A0A7C3WNS7-F1
#
_entry.id   AF-A0A7C3WNS7-F1
#
_cell.length_a   1.000
_cell.length_b   1.000
_cell.length_c   1.000
_cell.angle_alpha   90.00
_cell.angle_beta   90.00
_cell.angle_gamma   90.00
#
_symmetry.space_group_name_H-M   'P 1'
#
loop_
_entity.id
_entity.type
_entity.pdbx_description
1 polymer ?
#
loop_
_entity_poly.entity_id
_entity_poly.type
_entity_poly.pdbx_seq_one_letter_code
_entity_poly.pdbx_strand_id
1 'polypeptide(L)'
;MKGQMSILVKGIYLILILIAIAIVMNRITSIQLTSSQQEMVLRQRTKADSILQTLAGNVNCLAYEEKGNLEGSILELSSHRLLDKKKLDDFSSQFSDIQPSCARDFSSGYRVRVETLPVNVSSIEKSTKGGVFWDILPLINGKKVVFVLDVSGSMSDPGGKCDVDVMKDTKICCLKLFMYGFIDEMSEDSKIAVFPFGDENGCNPQLLFPFTKLDGTSTREDLKNKISFLSPYDGTPMSSGLQKGFEYALANGGEAIVLLTDGQENICRPPTSIDIANNYKHTGIPVYTVAYGSEADVKVLQEVASITGGMFFDARTCEELVSKPKEKVEAIIPPMVWEFGDVEFSEKEALKSTISVSIPVDVFVDESTRIPGKMSITLVNGELEEFRGFIDKSCLTGKDFQDSFSFHYPISLDQTASEKKLCLEISGRKVCQKLACQKTIDFSSLTPGSYRIYSKNEDNVLKVIV
;
A
#
# COMPACT_ATOMS: atom_id res chain seq x y z
N MET A 1 -65.86 -49.34 -50.10
CA MET A 1 -64.99 -49.19 -48.91
C MET A 1 -63.81 -48.19 -49.08
N LYS A 2 -63.68 -47.43 -50.18
CA LYS A 2 -62.57 -46.44 -50.32
C LYS A 2 -62.85 -45.04 -49.73
N GLY A 3 -64.11 -44.69 -49.48
CA GLY A 3 -64.50 -43.35 -48.97
C GLY A 3 -64.34 -43.15 -47.46
N GLN A 4 -64.56 -44.19 -46.63
CA GLN A 4 -64.50 -44.07 -45.16
C GLN A 4 -63.08 -44.06 -44.60
N MET A 5 -62.13 -44.77 -45.23
CA MET A 5 -60.71 -44.71 -44.86
C MET A 5 -60.09 -43.33 -45.08
N SER A 6 -60.56 -42.57 -46.08
CA SER A 6 -60.05 -41.22 -46.36
C SER A 6 -60.39 -40.22 -45.25
N ILE A 7 -61.55 -40.36 -44.61
CA ILE A 7 -62.00 -39.46 -43.53
C ILE A 7 -61.21 -39.74 -42.24
N LEU A 8 -61.00 -41.02 -41.90
CA LEU A 8 -60.20 -41.41 -40.73
C LEU A 8 -58.73 -40.99 -40.85
N VAL A 9 -58.12 -41.16 -42.03
CA VAL A 9 -56.73 -40.75 -42.27
C VAL A 9 -56.59 -39.22 -42.19
N LYS A 10 -57.56 -38.46 -42.72
CA LYS A 10 -57.57 -36.99 -42.59
C LYS A 10 -57.77 -36.53 -41.15
N GLY A 11 -58.60 -37.22 -40.36
CA GLY A 11 -58.80 -36.94 -38.94
C GLY A 11 -57.54 -37.16 -38.11
N ILE A 12 -56.84 -38.29 -38.33
CA ILE A 12 -55.56 -38.58 -37.67
C ILE A 12 -54.49 -37.55 -38.07
N TYR A 13 -54.43 -37.17 -39.34
CA TYR A 13 -53.48 -36.17 -39.82
C TYR A 13 -53.72 -34.79 -39.20
N LEU A 14 -54.98 -34.39 -39.03
CA LEU A 14 -55.34 -33.15 -38.33
C LEU A 14 -54.88 -33.17 -36.86
N ILE A 15 -55.11 -34.29 -36.16
CA ILE A 15 -54.69 -34.46 -34.77
C ILE A 15 -53.16 -34.40 -34.64
N LEU A 16 -52.43 -35.06 -35.54
CA LEU A 16 -50.96 -35.02 -35.55
C LEU A 16 -50.43 -33.62 -35.83
N ILE A 17 -51.06 -32.84 -36.72
CA ILE A 17 -50.71 -31.43 -36.96
C ILE A 17 -50.95 -30.60 -35.69
N LEU A 18 -52.09 -30.76 -35.02
CA LEU A 18 -52.39 -30.01 -33.80
C LEU A 18 -51.40 -30.34 -32.68
N ILE A 19 -51.01 -31.60 -32.53
CA ILE A 19 -49.97 -32.04 -31.58
C ILE A 19 -48.60 -31.43 -31.95
N ALA A 20 -48.22 -31.45 -33.23
CA ALA A 20 -46.98 -30.84 -33.70
C ALA A 20 -46.95 -29.31 -33.45
N ILE A 21 -48.05 -28.61 -33.71
CA ILE A 21 -48.20 -27.18 -33.40
C ILE A 21 -48.07 -26.94 -31.90
N ALA A 22 -48.70 -27.75 -31.06
CA ALA A 22 -48.60 -27.63 -29.60
C ALA A 22 -47.16 -27.83 -29.10
N ILE A 23 -46.43 -28.82 -29.65
CA ILE A 23 -45.02 -29.06 -29.31
C ILE A 23 -44.15 -27.87 -29.72
N VAL A 24 -44.35 -27.32 -30.92
CA VAL A 24 -43.61 -26.15 -31.42
C VAL A 24 -43.92 -24.91 -30.58
N MET A 25 -45.18 -24.66 -30.23
CA MET A 25 -45.59 -23.56 -29.34
C MET A 25 -44.95 -23.68 -27.95
N ASN A 26 -44.92 -24.88 -27.38
CA ASN A 26 -44.26 -25.15 -26.09
C ASN A 26 -42.73 -24.93 -26.18
N ARG A 27 -42.11 -25.33 -27.30
CA ARG A 27 -40.68 -25.06 -27.56
C ARG A 27 -40.39 -23.57 -27.69
N ILE A 28 -41.18 -22.82 -28.47
CA ILE A 28 -41.00 -21.38 -28.67
C ILE A 28 -41.13 -20.62 -27.35
N THR A 29 -42.18 -20.92 -26.57
CA THR A 29 -42.38 -20.31 -25.25
C THR A 29 -41.22 -20.63 -24.30
N SER A 30 -40.74 -21.88 -24.27
CA SER A 30 -39.57 -22.24 -23.44
C SER A 30 -38.29 -21.49 -23.84
N ILE A 31 -38.08 -21.24 -25.13
CA ILE A 31 -36.92 -20.49 -25.64
C ILE A 31 -37.04 -19.01 -25.26
N GLN A 32 -38.22 -18.40 -25.42
CA GLN A 32 -38.46 -16.99 -25.07
C GLN A 32 -38.31 -16.72 -23.57
N LEU A 33 -38.80 -17.63 -22.73
CA LEU A 33 -38.62 -17.57 -21.28
C LEU A 33 -37.13 -17.62 -20.92
N THR A 34 -36.37 -18.52 -21.55
CA THR A 34 -34.92 -18.66 -21.33
C THR A 34 -34.16 -17.39 -21.73
N SER A 35 -34.48 -16.79 -22.89
CA SER A 35 -33.82 -15.55 -23.35
C SER A 35 -34.13 -14.35 -22.46
N SER A 36 -35.37 -14.22 -21.97
CA SER A 36 -35.77 -13.13 -21.08
C SER A 36 -35.08 -13.23 -19.71
N GLN A 37 -34.97 -14.45 -19.17
CA GLN A 37 -34.22 -14.69 -17.93
C GLN A 37 -32.73 -14.38 -18.08
N GLN A 38 -32.11 -14.75 -19.20
CA GLN A 38 -30.72 -14.42 -19.49
C GLN A 38 -30.49 -12.90 -19.60
N GLU A 39 -31.41 -12.18 -20.24
CA GLU A 39 -31.34 -10.72 -20.36
C GLU A 39 -31.44 -10.03 -18.99
N MET A 40 -32.32 -10.51 -18.10
CA MET A 40 -32.46 -9.99 -16.74
C MET A 40 -31.17 -10.20 -15.91
N VAL A 41 -30.59 -11.41 -15.97
CA VAL A 41 -29.33 -11.72 -15.28
C VAL A 41 -28.19 -10.85 -15.82
N LEU A 42 -28.10 -10.67 -17.14
CA LEU A 42 -27.09 -9.82 -17.76
C LEU A 42 -27.24 -8.36 -17.34
N ARG A 43 -28.47 -7.81 -17.34
CA ARG A 43 -28.73 -6.44 -16.87
C ARG A 43 -28.31 -6.24 -15.42
N GLN A 44 -28.61 -7.20 -14.54
CA GLN A 44 -28.20 -7.11 -13.14
C GLN A 44 -26.69 -7.20 -12.98
N ARG A 45 -26.02 -8.06 -13.75
CA ARG A 45 -24.56 -8.13 -13.77
C ARG A 45 -23.94 -6.81 -14.22
N THR A 46 -24.41 -6.23 -15.32
CA THR A 46 -23.93 -4.93 -15.81
C THR A 46 -24.13 -3.83 -14.78
N LYS A 47 -25.25 -3.84 -14.06
CA LYS A 47 -25.49 -2.91 -12.95
C LYS A 47 -24.49 -3.11 -11.81
N ALA A 48 -24.30 -4.34 -11.35
CA ALA A 48 -23.35 -4.65 -10.29
C ALA A 48 -21.92 -4.23 -10.68
N ASP A 49 -21.50 -4.52 -11.92
CA ASP A 49 -20.21 -4.10 -12.47
C ASP A 49 -20.10 -2.58 -12.52
N SER A 50 -21.14 -1.87 -12.98
CA SER A 50 -21.16 -0.41 -12.99
C SER A 50 -20.97 0.19 -11.60
N ILE A 51 -21.66 -0.34 -10.58
CA ILE A 51 -21.53 0.12 -9.19
C ILE A 51 -20.10 -0.10 -8.70
N LEU A 52 -19.52 -1.28 -8.94
CA LEU A 52 -18.12 -1.58 -8.57
C LEU A 52 -17.14 -0.63 -9.25
N GLN A 53 -17.31 -0.35 -10.55
CA GLN A 53 -16.45 0.59 -11.27
C GLN A 53 -16.60 2.02 -10.74
N THR A 54 -17.81 2.47 -10.41
CA THR A 54 -18.04 3.78 -9.80
C THR A 54 -17.36 3.87 -8.44
N LEU A 55 -17.52 2.85 -7.58
CA LEU A 55 -16.90 2.82 -6.25
C LEU A 55 -15.38 2.87 -6.33
N ALA A 56 -14.77 2.03 -7.19
CA ALA A 56 -13.32 1.89 -7.29
C ALA A 56 -12.64 2.89 -8.24
N GLY A 57 -13.41 3.69 -8.98
CA GLY A 57 -12.91 4.61 -10.01
C GLY A 57 -13.21 6.08 -9.77
N ASN A 58 -14.04 6.42 -8.77
CA ASN A 58 -14.40 7.80 -8.46
C ASN A 58 -13.72 8.26 -7.17
N VAL A 59 -13.06 9.43 -7.21
CA VAL A 59 -12.35 10.04 -6.06
C VAL A 59 -13.29 10.40 -4.92
N ASN A 60 -14.54 10.75 -5.23
CA ASN A 60 -15.61 10.98 -4.24
C ASN A 60 -16.14 9.67 -3.62
N CYS A 61 -15.74 8.52 -4.17
CA CYS A 61 -15.96 7.22 -3.57
C CYS A 61 -14.66 6.69 -2.95
N LEU A 62 -14.13 5.56 -3.42
CA LEU A 62 -12.98 4.87 -2.83
C LEU A 62 -11.68 5.02 -3.63
N ALA A 63 -11.72 5.63 -4.82
CA ALA A 63 -10.51 5.75 -5.64
C ALA A 63 -9.45 6.61 -4.93
N TYR A 64 -8.21 6.14 -5.00
CA TYR A 64 -7.04 6.88 -4.54
C TYR A 64 -6.76 8.06 -5.47
N GLU A 65 -6.41 9.20 -4.88
CA GLU A 65 -6.08 10.44 -5.58
C GLU A 65 -4.55 10.56 -5.64
N GLU A 66 -3.96 10.35 -6.82
CA GLU A 66 -2.55 10.65 -7.06
C GLU A 66 -2.41 12.13 -7.42
N LYS A 67 -1.58 12.86 -6.68
CA LYS A 67 -1.19 14.23 -7.01
C LYS A 67 0.09 14.20 -7.84
N GLY A 68 -0.05 14.38 -9.15
CA GLY A 68 1.08 14.51 -10.07
C GLY A 68 1.49 15.98 -10.23
N ASN A 69 2.79 16.27 -10.21
CA ASN A 69 3.32 17.58 -10.55
C ASN A 69 3.87 17.52 -11.98
N LEU A 70 3.12 18.05 -12.94
CA LEU A 70 3.55 18.21 -14.33
C LEU A 70 3.58 19.71 -14.62
N GLU A 71 4.78 20.23 -14.93
CA GLU A 71 4.97 21.60 -15.40
C GLU A 71 4.29 22.70 -14.56
N GLY A 72 4.38 22.60 -13.23
CA GLY A 72 3.86 23.62 -12.31
C GLY A 72 2.34 23.61 -12.14
N SER A 73 1.64 22.60 -12.68
CA SER A 73 0.22 22.35 -12.47
C SER A 73 0.02 21.04 -11.70
N ILE A 74 -0.69 21.10 -10.58
CA ILE A 74 -1.10 19.89 -9.84
C ILE A 74 -2.24 19.25 -10.62
N LEU A 75 -2.00 18.05 -11.17
CA LEU A 75 -3.03 17.25 -11.83
C LEU A 75 -3.54 16.19 -10.85
N GLU A 76 -4.86 16.20 -10.62
CA GLU A 76 -5.57 15.16 -9.88
C GLU A 76 -5.72 13.94 -10.81
N LEU A 77 -4.95 12.88 -10.54
CA LEU A 77 -5.01 11.63 -11.28
C LEU A 77 -5.70 10.59 -10.41
N SER A 78 -6.94 10.23 -10.75
CA SER A 78 -7.63 9.11 -10.12
C SER A 78 -7.14 7.80 -10.72
N SER A 79 -6.62 6.89 -9.89
CA SER A 79 -6.17 5.58 -10.33
C SER A 79 -7.31 4.56 -10.23
N HIS A 80 -7.78 4.07 -11.38
CA HIS A 80 -8.81 3.03 -11.40
C HIS A 80 -8.34 1.79 -10.64
N ARG A 81 -9.14 1.35 -9.66
CA ARG A 81 -8.93 0.12 -8.86
C ARG A 81 -7.80 0.17 -7.84
N LEU A 82 -7.22 1.34 -7.58
CA LEU A 82 -6.41 1.58 -6.38
C LEU A 82 -7.29 2.26 -5.33
N LEU A 83 -7.43 1.62 -4.17
CA LEU A 83 -8.28 2.05 -3.08
C LEU A 83 -7.42 2.59 -1.94
N ASP A 84 -7.87 3.69 -1.34
CA ASP A 84 -7.23 4.25 -0.15
C ASP A 84 -7.74 3.55 1.12
N LYS A 85 -6.84 3.02 1.96
CA LYS A 85 -7.24 2.35 3.21
C LYS A 85 -8.01 3.27 4.16
N LYS A 86 -7.58 4.51 4.32
CA LYS A 86 -8.24 5.46 5.23
C LYS A 86 -9.64 5.78 4.71
N LYS A 87 -9.80 6.00 3.40
CA LYS A 87 -11.14 6.15 2.81
C LYS A 87 -11.99 4.91 3.02
N LEU A 88 -11.43 3.69 2.93
CA LEU A 88 -12.16 2.45 3.21
C LEU A 88 -12.63 2.35 4.66
N ASP A 89 -11.77 2.70 5.63
CA ASP A 89 -12.11 2.75 7.06
C ASP A 89 -13.28 3.72 7.32
N ASP A 90 -13.20 4.92 6.73
CA ASP A 90 -14.23 5.96 6.83
C ASP A 90 -15.54 5.53 6.13
N PHE A 91 -15.45 4.96 4.91
CA PHE A 91 -16.59 4.47 4.15
C PHE A 91 -17.33 3.36 4.87
N SER A 92 -16.59 2.37 5.39
CA SER A 92 -17.18 1.23 6.09
C SER A 92 -17.90 1.67 7.36
N SER A 93 -17.38 2.69 8.04
CA SER A 93 -18.01 3.28 9.22
C SER A 93 -19.27 4.08 8.84
N GLN A 94 -19.15 5.01 7.89
CA GLN A 94 -20.23 5.93 7.49
C GLN A 94 -21.40 5.23 6.80
N PHE A 95 -21.10 4.25 5.94
CA PHE A 95 -22.07 3.53 5.12
C PHE A 95 -22.25 2.08 5.60
N SER A 96 -22.08 1.86 6.91
CA SER A 96 -22.18 0.54 7.54
C SER A 96 -23.55 -0.13 7.35
N ASP A 97 -24.63 0.67 7.23
CA ASP A 97 -26.01 0.19 7.10
C ASP A 97 -26.84 0.85 5.99
N ILE A 98 -26.18 1.56 5.07
CA ILE A 98 -26.83 2.30 3.99
C ILE A 98 -25.94 2.43 2.76
N GLN A 99 -26.52 2.48 1.57
CA GLN A 99 -25.75 2.67 0.33
C GLN A 99 -25.03 4.03 0.28
N PRO A 100 -23.74 4.08 -0.11
CA PRO A 100 -23.02 5.31 -0.39
C PRO A 100 -23.76 6.22 -1.37
N SER A 101 -23.78 7.52 -1.10
CA SER A 101 -24.42 8.52 -1.96
C SER A 101 -23.83 8.53 -3.38
N CYS A 102 -22.52 8.30 -3.50
CA CYS A 102 -21.80 8.33 -4.77
C CYS A 102 -22.11 7.15 -5.70
N ALA A 103 -22.70 6.06 -5.18
CA ALA A 103 -22.98 4.84 -5.93
C ALA A 103 -24.35 4.24 -5.58
N ARG A 104 -25.32 5.08 -5.21
CA ARG A 104 -26.66 4.65 -4.79
C ARG A 104 -27.49 4.12 -5.97
N ASP A 105 -28.21 3.03 -5.75
CA ASP A 105 -29.19 2.49 -6.69
C ASP A 105 -30.61 2.54 -6.08
N PHE A 106 -31.57 3.02 -6.86
CA PHE A 106 -32.97 3.19 -6.41
C PHE A 106 -33.89 2.03 -6.78
N SER A 107 -33.35 0.95 -7.33
CA SER A 107 -34.14 -0.21 -7.77
C SER A 107 -33.55 -1.53 -7.28
N SER A 108 -32.48 -1.48 -6.50
CA SER A 108 -31.79 -2.66 -5.97
C SER A 108 -31.04 -2.28 -4.70
N GLY A 109 -31.02 -3.21 -3.75
CA GLY A 109 -30.16 -3.16 -2.57
C GLY A 109 -28.80 -3.74 -2.89
N TYR A 110 -27.75 -3.33 -2.18
CA TYR A 110 -26.47 -4.03 -2.26
C TYR A 110 -25.65 -3.97 -0.98
N ARG A 111 -24.83 -5.02 -0.81
CA ARG A 111 -23.73 -5.07 0.16
C ARG A 111 -22.42 -5.20 -0.59
N VAL A 112 -21.45 -4.35 -0.28
CA VAL A 112 -20.08 -4.45 -0.77
C VAL A 112 -19.18 -4.98 0.32
N ARG A 113 -18.24 -5.85 -0.06
CA ARG A 113 -17.19 -6.38 0.78
C ARG A 113 -15.85 -6.25 0.06
N VAL A 114 -14.91 -5.56 0.70
CA VAL A 114 -13.52 -5.43 0.26
C VAL A 114 -12.67 -6.28 1.18
N GLU A 115 -11.89 -7.20 0.64
CA GLU A 115 -10.95 -8.03 1.39
C GLU A 115 -9.56 -7.97 0.76
N THR A 116 -8.52 -7.76 1.57
CA THR A 116 -7.14 -7.93 1.09
C THR A 116 -6.76 -9.41 1.07
N LEU A 117 -5.93 -9.80 0.12
CA LEU A 117 -5.34 -11.13 0.11
C LEU A 117 -4.28 -11.21 1.23
N PRO A 118 -4.16 -12.36 1.91
CA PRO A 118 -3.08 -12.57 2.87
C PRO A 118 -1.74 -12.49 2.13
N VAL A 119 -0.87 -11.57 2.54
CA VAL A 119 0.46 -11.43 1.94
C VAL A 119 1.46 -12.13 2.83
N ASN A 120 2.19 -13.08 2.25
CA ASN A 120 3.38 -13.62 2.88
C ASN A 120 4.53 -12.63 2.64
N VAL A 121 5.07 -12.07 3.73
CA VAL A 121 6.11 -11.04 3.68
C VAL A 121 7.39 -11.53 2.98
N SER A 122 7.54 -12.83 2.70
CA SER A 122 8.58 -13.35 1.82
C SER A 122 8.59 -12.73 0.40
N SER A 123 7.46 -12.17 -0.07
CA SER A 123 7.35 -11.58 -1.42
C SER A 123 7.38 -10.05 -1.46
N ILE A 124 7.53 -9.37 -0.31
CA ILE A 124 7.82 -7.93 -0.29
C ILE A 124 9.32 -7.78 -0.08
N GLU A 125 10.09 -7.72 -1.17
CA GLU A 125 11.48 -7.26 -1.15
C GLU A 125 11.55 -5.76 -0.82
N LYS A 126 11.08 -5.36 0.37
CA LYS A 126 11.52 -4.09 0.97
C LYS A 126 12.90 -4.36 1.53
N SER A 127 13.91 -3.81 0.86
CA SER A 127 15.32 -3.75 1.26
C SER A 127 15.54 -4.05 2.74
N THR A 128 15.90 -5.31 3.02
CA THR A 128 16.38 -5.75 4.33
C THR A 128 17.88 -5.50 4.49
N LYS A 129 18.52 -4.78 3.56
CA LYS A 129 19.93 -4.41 3.72
C LYS A 129 19.99 -3.36 4.84
N GLY A 130 20.69 -3.71 5.93
CA GLY A 130 21.11 -2.70 6.90
C GLY A 130 22.03 -1.68 6.24
N GLY A 131 22.30 -0.57 6.93
CA GLY A 131 23.30 0.39 6.45
C GLY A 131 24.69 -0.23 6.30
N VAL A 132 25.58 0.47 5.59
CA VAL A 132 26.97 0.05 5.30
C VAL A 132 27.72 -0.43 6.54
N PHE A 133 27.45 0.17 7.71
CA PHE A 133 27.95 -0.30 8.99
C PHE A 133 27.77 -1.82 9.21
N TRP A 134 26.57 -2.33 8.94
CA TRP A 134 26.22 -3.74 9.16
C TRP A 134 26.84 -4.69 8.14
N ASP A 135 27.17 -4.18 6.95
CA ASP A 135 27.88 -4.94 5.93
C ASP A 135 29.38 -5.06 6.27
N ILE A 136 29.97 -4.02 6.85
CA ILE A 136 31.40 -3.97 7.21
C ILE A 136 31.69 -4.71 8.52
N LEU A 137 30.83 -4.56 9.54
CA LEU A 137 31.03 -5.14 10.87
C LEU A 137 31.50 -6.61 10.85
N PRO A 138 30.85 -7.57 10.14
CA PRO A 138 31.29 -8.96 10.12
C PRO A 138 32.64 -9.18 9.45
N LEU A 139 33.09 -8.27 8.58
CA LEU A 139 34.38 -8.38 7.87
C LEU A 139 35.56 -7.99 8.77
N ILE A 140 35.32 -7.13 9.76
CA ILE A 140 36.36 -6.51 10.57
C ILE A 140 36.30 -6.86 12.06
N ASN A 141 35.19 -7.41 12.54
CA ASN A 141 35.01 -7.76 13.95
C ASN A 141 36.05 -8.80 14.41
N GLY A 142 36.64 -8.58 15.60
CA GLY A 142 37.67 -9.44 16.17
C GLY A 142 39.08 -9.23 15.61
N LYS A 143 39.29 -8.19 14.77
CA LYS A 143 40.57 -7.88 14.12
C LYS A 143 41.20 -6.59 14.64
N LYS A 144 42.47 -6.37 14.28
CA LYS A 144 43.13 -5.06 14.37
C LYS A 144 42.88 -4.23 13.11
N VAL A 145 42.09 -3.16 13.23
CA VAL A 145 41.56 -2.40 12.09
C VAL A 145 42.04 -0.95 12.15
N VAL A 146 42.59 -0.45 11.04
CA VAL A 146 42.92 0.97 10.91
C VAL A 146 41.79 1.67 10.15
N PHE A 147 41.20 2.68 10.77
CA PHE A 147 40.22 3.54 10.12
C PHE A 147 40.93 4.79 9.59
N VAL A 148 40.76 5.06 8.30
CA VAL A 148 41.28 6.23 7.60
C VAL A 148 40.07 7.07 7.21
N LEU A 149 39.88 8.21 7.88
CA LEU A 149 38.60 8.92 7.91
C LEU A 149 38.74 10.31 7.31
N ASP A 150 37.94 10.61 6.29
CA ASP A 150 37.89 11.93 5.68
C ASP A 150 37.28 12.94 6.64
N VAL A 151 38.01 14.01 6.91
CA VAL A 151 37.56 15.18 7.65
C VAL A 151 37.71 16.44 6.80
N SER A 152 37.59 16.34 5.48
CA SER A 152 37.67 17.46 4.55
C SER A 152 36.47 18.42 4.65
N GLY A 153 36.55 19.57 3.99
CA GLY A 153 35.63 20.69 4.21
C GLY A 153 34.21 20.34 3.80
N SER A 154 34.05 19.48 2.78
CA SER A 154 32.77 18.93 2.33
C SER A 154 32.07 18.08 3.40
N MET A 155 32.80 17.58 4.40
CA MET A 155 32.20 16.87 5.54
C MET A 155 31.38 17.80 6.45
N SER A 156 31.46 19.12 6.27
CA SER A 156 30.55 20.09 6.91
C SER A 156 29.19 20.21 6.22
N ASP A 157 29.05 19.66 5.00
CA ASP A 157 27.79 19.67 4.26
C ASP A 157 26.70 18.81 4.93
N PRO A 158 25.42 19.07 4.62
CA PRO A 158 24.33 18.22 5.07
C PRO A 158 24.52 16.75 4.68
N GLY A 159 24.36 15.83 5.63
CA GLY A 159 24.61 14.39 5.47
C GLY A 159 23.42 13.48 5.74
N GLY A 160 22.31 14.02 6.24
CA GLY A 160 21.14 13.26 6.72
C GLY A 160 20.92 13.48 8.22
N LYS A 161 19.95 12.77 8.83
CA LYS A 161 19.61 13.04 10.24
C LYS A 161 20.69 12.55 11.19
N CYS A 162 21.24 13.46 12.00
CA CYS A 162 22.23 13.14 13.02
C CYS A 162 22.26 14.17 14.15
N ASP A 163 22.15 13.71 15.40
CA ASP A 163 22.07 14.57 16.59
C ASP A 163 23.14 14.30 17.65
N VAL A 164 24.15 13.48 17.34
CA VAL A 164 25.25 13.10 18.25
C VAL A 164 26.43 14.08 18.27
N ASP A 165 26.37 15.13 17.46
CA ASP A 165 27.42 16.14 17.33
C ASP A 165 26.89 17.57 17.51
N VAL A 166 27.81 18.53 17.75
CA VAL A 166 27.50 19.96 17.75
C VAL A 166 27.04 20.40 16.36
N MET A 167 27.69 19.91 15.30
CA MET A 167 27.32 20.15 13.90
C MET A 167 26.25 19.14 13.45
N LYS A 168 25.03 19.28 13.95
CA LYS A 168 23.91 18.38 13.63
C LYS A 168 23.62 18.29 12.14
N ASP A 169 23.12 17.12 11.75
CA ASP A 169 22.70 16.77 10.39
C ASP A 169 23.77 16.94 9.29
N THR A 170 25.05 17.01 9.68
CA THR A 170 26.19 17.09 8.77
C THR A 170 26.79 15.71 8.48
N LYS A 171 27.56 15.61 7.39
CA LYS A 171 28.30 14.39 7.04
C LYS A 171 29.31 13.98 8.13
N ILE A 172 30.00 14.94 8.74
CA ILE A 172 30.94 14.66 9.84
C ILE A 172 30.22 14.11 11.07
N CYS A 173 28.99 14.56 11.37
CA CYS A 173 28.16 13.98 12.42
C CYS A 173 27.87 12.50 12.13
N CYS A 174 27.50 12.16 10.90
CA CYS A 174 27.21 10.79 10.48
C CYS A 174 28.45 9.89 10.50
N LEU A 175 29.63 10.41 10.14
CA LEU A 175 30.89 9.70 10.29
C LEU A 175 31.18 9.37 11.76
N LYS A 176 30.95 10.31 12.68
CA LYS A 176 31.09 10.06 14.13
C LYS A 176 30.12 8.98 14.60
N LEU A 177 28.86 9.04 14.17
CA LEU A 177 27.85 8.03 14.48
C LEU A 177 28.23 6.64 13.95
N PHE A 178 28.78 6.57 12.74
CA PHE A 178 29.31 5.34 12.14
C PHE A 178 30.46 4.75 12.97
N MET A 179 31.39 5.60 13.42
CA MET A 179 32.48 5.17 14.30
C MET A 179 31.99 4.75 15.69
N TYR A 180 31.01 5.43 16.26
CA TYR A 180 30.39 5.04 17.53
C TYR A 180 29.76 3.66 17.42
N GLY A 181 29.10 3.35 16.30
CA GLY A 181 28.59 2.01 16.01
C GLY A 181 29.66 0.94 16.11
N PHE A 182 30.84 1.14 15.52
CA PHE A 182 31.93 0.16 15.63
C PHE A 182 32.50 0.07 17.03
N ILE A 183 32.68 1.20 17.70
CA ILE A 183 33.17 1.25 19.07
C ILE A 183 32.20 0.56 20.04
N ASP A 184 30.89 0.56 19.77
CA ASP A 184 29.88 -0.05 20.62
C ASP A 184 29.65 -1.54 20.30
N GLU A 185 29.65 -1.93 19.03
CA GLU A 185 29.23 -3.29 18.60
C GLU A 185 30.41 -4.26 18.34
N MET A 186 31.62 -3.79 18.07
CA MET A 186 32.76 -4.68 17.86
C MET A 186 33.12 -5.44 19.15
N SER A 187 33.50 -6.71 19.02
CA SER A 187 33.91 -7.59 20.11
C SER A 187 35.15 -7.07 20.85
N GLU A 188 35.32 -7.48 22.10
CA GLU A 188 36.44 -7.06 22.95
C GLU A 188 37.82 -7.49 22.43
N ASP A 189 37.89 -8.50 21.56
CA ASP A 189 39.14 -8.92 20.91
C ASP A 189 39.61 -7.94 19.83
N SER A 190 38.73 -7.05 19.37
CA SER A 190 39.05 -6.06 18.35
C SER A 190 39.97 -4.97 18.87
N LYS A 191 40.83 -4.44 17.99
CA LYS A 191 41.61 -3.21 18.26
C LYS A 191 41.45 -2.22 17.14
N ILE A 192 41.22 -0.96 17.47
CA ILE A 192 41.03 0.10 16.47
C ILE A 192 42.11 1.18 16.59
N ALA A 193 42.60 1.64 15.44
CA ALA A 193 43.43 2.83 15.30
C ALA A 193 42.79 3.76 14.28
N VAL A 194 42.92 5.07 14.44
CA VAL A 194 42.24 6.05 13.60
C VAL A 194 43.22 7.11 13.08
N PHE A 195 43.17 7.35 11.77
CA PHE A 195 43.84 8.43 11.06
C PHE A 195 42.78 9.31 10.38
N PRO A 196 42.40 10.45 10.97
CA PRO A 196 41.67 11.47 10.24
C PRO A 196 42.58 12.08 9.16
N PHE A 197 42.03 12.41 8.00
CA PHE A 197 42.77 13.12 6.96
C PHE A 197 41.98 14.32 6.43
N GLY A 198 42.70 15.43 6.32
CA GLY A 198 42.30 16.76 5.84
C GLY A 198 43.58 17.60 5.77
N ASP A 199 43.51 18.87 5.37
CA ASP A 199 44.70 19.70 5.20
C ASP A 199 45.27 20.34 6.48
N GLU A 200 44.69 20.07 7.66
CA GLU A 200 45.12 20.58 8.96
C GLU A 200 46.63 20.46 9.22
N ASN A 201 47.21 19.33 8.79
CA ASN A 201 48.60 18.97 8.95
C ASN A 201 49.31 18.86 7.58
N GLY A 202 48.74 19.51 6.56
CA GLY A 202 49.11 19.32 5.16
C GLY A 202 48.95 17.87 4.71
N CYS A 203 49.89 17.38 3.91
CA CYS A 203 49.90 16.00 3.38
C CYS A 203 50.40 14.95 4.39
N ASN A 204 50.27 15.19 5.70
CA ASN A 204 50.79 14.28 6.74
C ASN A 204 49.75 14.00 7.84
N PRO A 205 48.74 13.18 7.57
CA PRO A 205 47.72 12.77 8.54
C PRO A 205 48.33 12.21 9.83
N GLN A 206 47.80 12.65 10.97
CA GLN A 206 48.28 12.24 12.29
C GLN A 206 47.43 11.12 12.88
N LEU A 207 48.04 10.28 13.70
CA LEU A 207 47.35 9.22 14.43
C LEU A 207 46.51 9.84 15.56
N LEU A 208 45.19 9.69 15.52
CA LEU A 208 44.30 10.16 16.59
C LEU A 208 44.46 9.32 17.86
N PHE A 209 44.49 8.00 17.69
CA PHE A 209 44.86 7.06 18.75
C PHE A 209 45.39 5.75 18.15
N PRO A 210 46.35 5.07 18.83
CA PRO A 210 46.90 3.80 18.39
C PRO A 210 45.90 2.66 18.56
N PHE A 211 46.26 1.45 18.09
CA PHE A 211 45.47 0.23 18.29
C PHE A 211 45.08 0.04 19.76
N THR A 212 43.85 0.42 20.07
CA THR A 212 43.27 0.37 21.41
C THR A 212 42.27 -0.78 21.45
N LYS A 213 42.40 -1.64 22.46
CA LYS A 213 41.49 -2.78 22.65
C LYS A 213 40.12 -2.26 23.10
N LEU A 214 39.05 -2.90 22.66
CA LEU A 214 37.69 -2.53 23.03
C LEU A 214 37.22 -3.28 24.29
N ASP A 215 38.07 -3.36 25.32
CA ASP A 215 37.80 -4.03 26.58
C ASP A 215 37.17 -3.08 27.61
N GLY A 216 35.86 -3.21 27.78
CA GLY A 216 35.11 -2.48 28.80
C GLY A 216 34.56 -1.11 28.37
N THR A 217 33.57 -0.64 29.15
CA THR A 217 32.78 0.56 28.85
C THR A 217 33.60 1.85 28.89
N SER A 218 34.52 1.99 29.86
CA SER A 218 35.34 3.22 29.99
C SER A 218 36.23 3.45 28.78
N THR A 219 36.88 2.40 28.26
CA THR A 219 37.74 2.50 27.08
C THR A 219 36.93 2.89 25.85
N ARG A 220 35.73 2.33 25.69
CA ARG A 220 34.80 2.66 24.59
C ARG A 220 34.35 4.12 24.67
N GLU A 221 33.98 4.60 25.85
CA GLU A 221 33.62 6.00 26.09
C GLU A 221 34.80 6.95 25.78
N ASP A 222 36.02 6.62 26.23
CA ASP A 222 37.21 7.42 25.95
C ASP A 222 37.52 7.53 24.44
N LEU A 223 37.34 6.45 23.69
CA LEU A 223 37.51 6.46 22.23
C LEU A 223 36.42 7.29 21.55
N LYS A 224 35.16 7.18 21.98
CA LYS A 224 34.07 8.02 21.47
C LYS A 224 34.32 9.50 21.75
N ASN A 225 34.80 9.84 22.95
CA ASN A 225 35.19 11.21 23.30
C ASN A 225 36.32 11.74 22.41
N LYS A 226 37.29 10.92 22.01
CA LYS A 226 38.33 11.36 21.05
C LYS A 226 37.74 11.61 19.66
N ILE A 227 36.85 10.73 19.19
CA ILE A 227 36.17 10.87 17.90
C ILE A 227 35.24 12.10 17.87
N SER A 228 34.62 12.46 19.01
CA SER A 228 33.75 13.64 19.07
C SER A 228 34.46 14.95 18.75
N PHE A 229 35.79 15.01 18.90
CA PHE A 229 36.59 16.21 18.58
C PHE A 229 36.99 16.33 17.11
N LEU A 230 36.67 15.36 16.25
CA LEU A 230 36.93 15.50 14.81
C LEU A 230 36.16 16.69 14.24
N SER A 231 36.83 17.53 13.46
CA SER A 231 36.25 18.69 12.80
C SER A 231 36.65 18.74 11.33
N PRO A 232 35.83 19.32 10.45
CA PRO A 232 36.20 19.52 9.05
C PRO A 232 37.39 20.47 8.88
N TYR A 233 38.26 20.16 7.92
CA TYR A 233 39.42 20.94 7.45
C TYR A 233 39.41 20.99 5.93
N ASP A 234 40.13 21.89 5.27
CA ASP A 234 40.07 21.96 3.81
C ASP A 234 40.79 20.77 3.16
N GLY A 235 40.57 20.57 1.86
CA GLY A 235 41.32 19.60 1.04
C GLY A 235 41.11 18.11 1.38
N THR A 236 41.34 17.25 0.38
CA THR A 236 41.12 15.80 0.51
C THR A 236 42.41 15.02 0.17
N PRO A 237 43.38 14.92 1.11
CA PRO A 237 44.65 14.21 0.91
C PRO A 237 44.51 12.68 1.09
N MET A 238 43.57 12.05 0.39
CA MET A 238 43.21 10.63 0.55
C MET A 238 44.42 9.68 0.40
N SER A 239 45.32 9.96 -0.56
CA SER A 239 46.52 9.14 -0.79
C SER A 239 47.46 9.14 0.41
N SER A 240 47.59 10.29 1.08
CA SER A 240 48.43 10.45 2.28
C SER A 240 47.82 9.72 3.47
N GLY A 241 46.49 9.80 3.64
CA GLY A 241 45.76 9.06 4.67
C GLY A 241 45.89 7.55 4.49
N LEU A 242 45.67 7.07 3.27
CA LEU A 242 45.79 5.66 2.93
C LEU A 242 47.22 5.15 3.14
N GLN A 243 48.22 5.93 2.74
CA GLN A 243 49.63 5.58 2.95
C GLN A 243 49.95 5.43 4.44
N LYS A 244 49.53 6.38 5.28
CA LYS A 244 49.74 6.30 6.74
C LYS A 244 49.02 5.12 7.36
N GLY A 245 47.82 4.81 6.87
CA GLY A 245 47.07 3.62 7.27
C GLY A 245 47.86 2.33 7.03
N PHE A 246 48.42 2.15 5.83
CA PHE A 246 49.25 1.00 5.49
C PHE A 246 50.55 0.93 6.29
N GLU A 247 51.29 2.05 6.37
CA GLU A 247 52.55 2.13 7.14
C GLU A 247 52.31 1.70 8.61
N TYR A 248 51.24 2.20 9.23
CA TYR A 248 50.88 1.87 10.59
C TYR A 248 50.42 0.42 10.75
N ALA A 249 49.56 -0.06 9.83
CA ALA A 249 49.07 -1.43 9.85
C ALA A 249 50.22 -2.43 9.75
N LEU A 250 51.16 -2.24 8.81
CA LEU A 250 52.33 -3.11 8.67
C LEU A 250 53.23 -3.10 9.90
N ALA A 251 53.52 -1.93 10.46
CA ALA A 251 54.40 -1.80 11.61
C ALA A 251 53.80 -2.43 12.89
N ASN A 252 52.46 -2.50 13.00
CA ASN A 252 51.78 -2.88 14.24
C ASN A 252 50.90 -4.15 14.10
N GLY A 253 50.99 -4.84 12.96
CA GLY A 253 50.26 -6.07 12.66
C GLY A 253 48.74 -5.85 12.55
N GLY A 254 48.35 -4.82 11.80
CA GLY A 254 46.98 -4.55 11.38
C GLY A 254 46.52 -5.52 10.30
N GLU A 255 45.24 -5.85 10.32
CA GLU A 255 44.64 -6.93 9.51
C GLU A 255 43.66 -6.41 8.46
N ALA A 256 43.20 -5.16 8.59
CA ALA A 256 42.31 -4.51 7.64
C ALA A 256 42.41 -2.99 7.77
N ILE A 257 42.07 -2.29 6.68
CA ILE A 257 41.88 -0.84 6.65
C ILE A 257 40.45 -0.53 6.23
N VAL A 258 39.80 0.41 6.89
CA VAL A 258 38.52 1.00 6.44
C VAL A 258 38.80 2.44 6.02
N LEU A 259 38.57 2.77 4.75
CA LEU A 259 38.73 4.11 4.19
C LEU A 259 37.35 4.70 3.91
N LEU A 260 37.01 5.83 4.51
CA LEU A 260 35.74 6.55 4.25
C LEU A 260 36.04 7.95 3.74
N THR A 261 35.41 8.34 2.63
CA THR A 261 35.51 9.70 2.04
C THR A 261 34.20 10.15 1.41
N ASP A 262 33.93 11.46 1.46
CA ASP A 262 32.75 12.06 0.82
C ASP A 262 33.04 12.79 -0.49
N GLY A 263 34.31 12.79 -0.91
CA GLY A 263 34.78 13.59 -2.02
C GLY A 263 35.83 12.89 -2.86
N GLN A 264 36.33 13.63 -3.82
CA GLN A 264 37.44 13.19 -4.65
C GLN A 264 38.73 13.55 -3.94
N GLU A 265 39.75 12.69 -4.10
CA GLU A 265 41.09 13.13 -3.77
C GLU A 265 41.37 14.46 -4.47
N ASN A 266 42.06 15.33 -3.74
CA ASN A 266 42.21 16.77 -3.91
C ASN A 266 43.59 17.37 -4.20
N ILE A 267 44.48 16.98 -3.30
CA ILE A 267 45.78 17.56 -3.01
C ILE A 267 46.75 16.40 -2.75
N CYS A 268 48.03 16.70 -2.55
CA CYS A 268 49.04 15.71 -2.16
C CYS A 268 49.21 14.57 -3.18
N ARG A 269 49.12 14.93 -4.47
CA ARG A 269 49.34 14.03 -5.60
C ARG A 269 50.42 14.59 -6.53
N PRO A 270 51.29 13.74 -7.10
CA PRO A 270 51.46 12.29 -6.84
C PRO A 270 52.15 11.97 -5.49
N PRO A 271 52.04 10.73 -4.95
CA PRO A 271 51.30 9.57 -5.49
C PRO A 271 49.77 9.66 -5.27
N THR A 272 49.00 9.00 -6.15
CA THR A 272 47.54 8.83 -6.02
C THR A 272 47.17 7.67 -5.08
N SER A 273 45.91 7.58 -4.65
CA SER A 273 45.47 6.46 -3.80
C SER A 273 45.57 5.10 -4.50
N ILE A 274 45.44 5.06 -5.83
CA ILE A 274 45.66 3.85 -6.65
C ILE A 274 47.15 3.47 -6.66
N ASP A 275 48.07 4.45 -6.72
CA ASP A 275 49.51 4.20 -6.62
C ASP A 275 49.85 3.60 -5.25
N ILE A 276 49.28 4.16 -4.18
CA ILE A 276 49.44 3.63 -2.82
C ILE A 276 48.89 2.20 -2.71
N ALA A 277 47.67 1.94 -3.19
CA ALA A 277 47.10 0.59 -3.19
C ALA A 277 48.00 -0.41 -3.95
N ASN A 278 48.55 -0.01 -5.11
CA ASN A 278 49.47 -0.84 -5.88
C ASN A 278 50.78 -1.12 -5.15
N ASN A 279 51.32 -0.14 -4.43
CA ASN A 279 52.54 -0.31 -3.64
C ASN A 279 52.32 -1.31 -2.50
N TYR A 280 51.12 -1.35 -1.90
CA TYR A 280 50.82 -2.18 -0.74
C TYR A 280 50.04 -3.47 -1.04
N LYS A 281 49.65 -3.74 -2.30
CA LYS A 281 48.87 -4.96 -2.64
C LYS A 281 49.50 -6.28 -2.20
N HIS A 282 50.84 -6.34 -2.13
CA HIS A 282 51.59 -7.54 -1.74
C HIS A 282 51.54 -7.84 -0.24
N THR A 283 50.99 -6.92 0.57
CA THR A 283 50.90 -7.08 2.03
C THR A 283 49.76 -8.00 2.45
N GLY A 284 48.75 -8.19 1.60
CA GLY A 284 47.54 -8.94 1.93
C GLY A 284 46.59 -8.22 2.89
N ILE A 285 46.79 -6.94 3.19
CA ILE A 285 45.90 -6.13 4.03
C ILE A 285 44.77 -5.56 3.15
N PRO A 286 43.51 -6.02 3.30
CA PRO A 286 42.38 -5.50 2.52
C PRO A 286 42.01 -4.08 2.94
N VAL A 287 41.62 -3.27 1.95
CA VAL A 287 41.02 -1.95 2.17
C VAL A 287 39.54 -2.00 1.86
N TYR A 288 38.71 -1.83 2.87
CA TYR A 288 37.27 -1.65 2.74
C TYR A 288 36.98 -0.18 2.52
N THR A 289 36.56 0.19 1.31
CA THR A 289 36.32 1.59 0.94
C THR A 289 34.85 1.95 1.08
N VAL A 290 34.56 3.13 1.61
CA VAL A 290 33.20 3.66 1.82
C VAL A 290 33.12 5.01 1.11
N ALA A 291 32.38 5.06 0.01
CA ALA A 291 31.94 6.31 -0.60
C ALA A 291 30.76 6.87 0.21
N TYR A 292 30.85 8.13 0.64
CA TYR A 292 29.79 8.79 1.39
C TYR A 292 29.24 10.02 0.66
N GLY A 293 28.00 9.96 0.18
CA GLY A 293 27.39 11.05 -0.59
C GLY A 293 27.73 11.00 -2.09
N SER A 294 27.20 11.95 -2.85
CA SER A 294 27.24 11.94 -4.32
C SER A 294 28.57 12.35 -4.93
N GLU A 295 29.42 13.06 -4.18
CA GLU A 295 30.65 13.68 -4.69
C GLU A 295 31.89 12.78 -4.56
N ALA A 296 31.75 11.64 -3.89
CA ALA A 296 32.83 10.67 -3.71
C ALA A 296 33.24 10.03 -5.06
N ASP A 297 34.56 9.82 -5.26
CA ASP A 297 35.06 9.15 -6.46
C ASP A 297 34.88 7.62 -6.37
N VAL A 298 33.68 7.17 -6.73
CA VAL A 298 33.28 5.76 -6.72
C VAL A 298 34.27 4.88 -7.50
N LYS A 299 34.79 5.35 -8.65
CA LYS A 299 35.68 4.53 -9.49
C LYS A 299 37.03 4.31 -8.80
N VAL A 300 37.62 5.37 -8.25
CA VAL A 300 38.89 5.27 -7.52
C VAL A 300 38.74 4.37 -6.29
N LEU A 301 37.65 4.53 -5.52
CA LEU A 301 37.41 3.73 -4.32
C LEU A 301 37.16 2.25 -4.62
N GLN A 302 36.46 1.93 -5.71
CA GLN A 302 36.29 0.55 -6.19
C GLN A 302 37.62 -0.07 -6.61
N GLU A 303 38.46 0.70 -7.31
CA GLU A 303 39.77 0.23 -7.76
C GLU A 303 40.72 -0.02 -6.59
N VAL A 304 40.78 0.87 -5.60
CA VAL A 304 41.57 0.69 -4.36
C VAL A 304 41.14 -0.57 -3.59
N ALA A 305 39.84 -0.77 -3.39
CA ALA A 305 39.33 -1.98 -2.74
C ALA A 305 39.70 -3.25 -3.52
N SER A 306 39.50 -3.23 -4.84
CA SER A 306 39.82 -4.36 -5.72
C SER A 306 41.30 -4.73 -5.70
N ILE A 307 42.21 -3.76 -5.80
CA ILE A 307 43.66 -3.96 -5.80
C ILE A 307 44.15 -4.64 -4.50
N THR A 308 43.53 -4.29 -3.38
CA THR A 308 43.94 -4.72 -2.04
C THR A 308 43.23 -5.98 -1.56
N GLY A 309 42.25 -6.49 -2.34
CA GLY A 309 41.42 -7.64 -1.96
C GLY A 309 40.34 -7.31 -0.93
N GLY A 310 39.99 -6.03 -0.78
CA GLY A 310 38.89 -5.55 0.05
C GLY A 310 37.56 -5.49 -0.70
N MET A 311 36.62 -4.71 -0.16
CA MET A 311 35.28 -4.50 -0.73
C MET A 311 34.92 -3.02 -0.73
N PHE A 312 34.14 -2.60 -1.73
CA PHE A 312 33.62 -1.25 -1.85
C PHE A 312 32.18 -1.18 -1.34
N PHE A 313 31.87 -0.10 -0.63
CA PHE A 313 30.55 0.22 -0.11
C PHE A 313 30.17 1.66 -0.50
N ASP A 314 28.91 1.87 -0.82
CA ASP A 314 28.33 3.17 -1.19
C ASP A 314 27.21 3.51 -0.21
N ALA A 315 27.27 4.69 0.39
CA ALA A 315 26.21 5.25 1.23
C ALA A 315 25.96 6.68 0.79
N ARG A 316 24.76 7.02 0.34
CA ARG A 316 24.44 8.39 -0.09
C ARG A 316 23.91 9.27 1.02
N THR A 317 23.42 8.65 2.10
CA THR A 317 22.77 9.30 3.23
C THR A 317 23.26 8.72 4.54
N CYS A 318 23.10 9.47 5.63
CA CYS A 318 23.39 9.02 6.99
C CYS A 318 22.67 7.69 7.30
N GLU A 319 21.42 7.59 6.87
CA GLU A 319 20.57 6.42 7.06
C GLU A 319 21.14 5.20 6.34
N GLU A 320 21.62 5.35 5.10
CA GLU A 320 22.33 4.29 4.37
C GLU A 320 23.67 3.93 5.01
N LEU A 321 24.31 4.85 5.73
CA LEU A 321 25.58 4.61 6.40
C LEU A 321 25.40 3.78 7.69
N VAL A 322 24.39 4.09 8.52
CA VAL A 322 24.29 3.57 9.90
C VAL A 322 23.00 2.82 10.26
N SER A 323 21.96 2.81 9.42
CA SER A 323 20.64 2.28 9.83
C SER A 323 20.71 0.80 10.23
N LYS A 324 20.07 0.47 11.37
CA LYS A 324 19.90 -0.92 11.81
C LYS A 324 19.11 -1.71 10.75
N PRO A 325 19.49 -2.97 10.44
CA PRO A 325 18.67 -3.81 9.59
C PRO A 325 17.29 -3.89 10.25
N LYS A 326 16.24 -3.58 9.50
CA LYS A 326 14.88 -3.81 9.99
C LYS A 326 14.73 -5.32 10.14
N GLU A 327 14.46 -5.75 11.37
CA GLU A 327 14.32 -7.16 11.73
C GLU A 327 13.30 -7.82 10.80
N LYS A 328 13.64 -9.01 10.30
CA LYS A 328 12.79 -9.78 9.39
C LYS A 328 11.60 -10.33 10.17
N VAL A 329 10.54 -9.54 10.30
CA VAL A 329 9.30 -10.01 10.90
C VAL A 329 8.60 -10.90 9.86
N GLU A 330 8.60 -12.22 10.09
CA GLU A 330 7.66 -13.14 9.44
C GLU A 330 6.24 -12.83 9.96
N ALA A 331 5.63 -11.77 9.44
CA ALA A 331 4.24 -11.44 9.70
C ALA A 331 3.39 -11.95 8.53
N ILE A 332 2.49 -12.90 8.79
CA ILE A 332 1.31 -13.05 7.95
C ILE A 332 0.44 -11.84 8.26
N ILE A 333 0.35 -10.89 7.32
CA ILE A 333 -0.59 -9.77 7.47
C ILE A 333 -2.00 -10.39 7.36
N PRO A 334 -2.81 -10.40 8.42
CA PRO A 334 -4.15 -10.94 8.34
C PRO A 334 -4.96 -10.13 7.31
N PRO A 335 -5.89 -10.78 6.58
CA PRO A 335 -6.69 -10.08 5.59
C PRO A 335 -7.52 -9.00 6.30
N MET A 336 -7.39 -7.76 5.84
CA MET A 336 -8.26 -6.67 6.25
C MET A 336 -9.57 -6.78 5.48
N VAL A 337 -10.69 -6.54 6.17
CA VAL A 337 -12.04 -6.68 5.60
C VAL A 337 -12.84 -5.43 5.92
N TRP A 338 -13.45 -4.86 4.89
CA TRP A 338 -14.39 -3.76 5.00
C TRP A 338 -15.72 -4.14 4.37
N GLU A 339 -16.81 -3.73 5.00
CA GLU A 339 -18.15 -3.95 4.46
C GLU A 339 -19.01 -2.70 4.62
N PHE A 340 -19.83 -2.42 3.61
CA PHE A 340 -20.74 -1.27 3.57
C PHE A 340 -21.89 -1.51 2.61
N GLY A 341 -22.89 -0.62 2.64
CA GLY A 341 -24.15 -0.76 1.94
C GLY A 341 -25.26 -1.29 2.85
N ASP A 342 -26.33 -1.80 2.25
CA ASP A 342 -27.48 -2.32 2.98
C ASP A 342 -27.12 -3.61 3.74
N VAL A 343 -27.79 -3.86 4.86
CA VAL A 343 -27.48 -4.99 5.76
C VAL A 343 -28.48 -6.13 5.60
N GLU A 344 -29.78 -5.82 5.66
CA GLU A 344 -30.84 -6.80 5.53
C GLU A 344 -31.52 -6.66 4.16
N PHE A 345 -32.01 -7.77 3.63
CA PHE A 345 -32.56 -7.85 2.28
C PHE A 345 -33.85 -8.64 2.23
N SER A 346 -34.67 -8.41 1.21
CA SER A 346 -35.84 -9.25 0.94
C SER A 346 -35.44 -10.73 0.86
N GLU A 347 -36.23 -11.59 1.50
CA GLU A 347 -36.06 -13.05 1.49
C GLU A 347 -37.34 -13.73 0.97
N LYS A 348 -37.25 -15.03 0.66
CA LYS A 348 -38.38 -15.87 0.23
C LYS A 348 -39.15 -15.26 -0.96
N GLU A 349 -40.48 -15.21 -0.90
CA GLU A 349 -41.36 -14.71 -1.97
C GLU A 349 -41.16 -13.21 -2.25
N ALA A 350 -40.59 -12.44 -1.32
CA ALA A 350 -40.25 -11.04 -1.55
C ALA A 350 -38.92 -10.85 -2.29
N LEU A 351 -38.09 -11.90 -2.39
CA LEU A 351 -36.85 -11.87 -3.16
C LEU A 351 -37.14 -12.17 -4.64
N LYS A 352 -36.84 -11.24 -5.53
CA LYS A 352 -36.99 -11.44 -6.98
C LYS A 352 -35.74 -12.05 -7.58
N SER A 353 -34.57 -11.50 -7.26
CA SER A 353 -33.29 -12.06 -7.71
C SER A 353 -32.09 -11.51 -6.93
N THR A 354 -30.97 -12.23 -6.99
CA THR A 354 -29.70 -11.83 -6.39
C THR A 354 -28.55 -12.19 -7.31
N ILE A 355 -27.50 -11.36 -7.35
CA ILE A 355 -26.26 -11.65 -8.06
C ILE A 355 -25.07 -11.16 -7.25
N SER A 356 -24.00 -11.96 -7.24
CA SER A 356 -22.72 -11.57 -6.66
C SER A 356 -21.65 -11.47 -7.75
N VAL A 357 -20.93 -10.36 -7.76
CA VAL A 357 -19.84 -10.09 -8.71
C VAL A 357 -18.63 -9.56 -7.96
N SER A 358 -17.44 -9.72 -8.53
CA SER A 358 -16.22 -9.21 -7.92
C SER A 358 -15.20 -8.75 -8.93
N ILE A 359 -14.42 -7.74 -8.55
CA ILE A 359 -13.28 -7.22 -9.30
C ILE A 359 -12.01 -7.27 -8.44
N PRO A 360 -10.83 -7.46 -9.07
CA PRO A 360 -9.56 -7.27 -8.37
C PRO A 360 -9.35 -5.77 -8.10
N VAL A 361 -8.77 -5.47 -6.94
CA VAL A 361 -8.41 -4.12 -6.50
C VAL A 361 -7.07 -4.15 -5.77
N ASP A 362 -6.36 -3.04 -5.75
CA ASP A 362 -5.19 -2.85 -4.88
C ASP A 362 -5.56 -1.90 -3.75
N VAL A 363 -5.15 -2.19 -2.53
CA VAL A 363 -5.35 -1.32 -1.36
C VAL A 363 -4.03 -0.66 -1.00
N PHE A 364 -4.00 0.66 -1.08
CA PHE A 364 -2.87 1.49 -0.64
C PHE A 364 -2.95 1.68 0.88
N VAL A 365 -1.99 1.11 1.59
CA VAL A 365 -1.94 1.12 3.07
C VAL A 365 -1.08 2.27 3.58
N ASP A 366 0.05 2.52 2.92
CA ASP A 366 0.99 3.60 3.19
C ASP A 366 1.73 3.97 1.89
N GLU A 367 2.58 5.01 1.93
CA GLU A 367 3.34 5.55 0.80
C GLU A 367 4.08 4.52 -0.07
N SER A 368 4.37 3.35 0.49
CA SER A 368 5.22 2.32 -0.09
C SER A 368 4.60 0.92 -0.08
N THR A 369 3.34 0.78 0.37
CA THR A 369 2.70 -0.53 0.56
C THR A 369 1.37 -0.60 -0.17
N ARG A 370 1.32 -1.46 -1.19
CA ARG A 370 0.11 -1.83 -1.93
C ARG A 370 -0.19 -3.30 -1.67
N ILE A 371 -1.41 -3.61 -1.27
CA ILE A 371 -1.84 -4.98 -0.99
C ILE A 371 -2.93 -5.37 -1.99
N PRO A 372 -2.74 -6.44 -2.77
CA PRO A 372 -3.78 -6.91 -3.68
C PRO A 372 -4.98 -7.43 -2.89
N GLY A 373 -6.16 -7.20 -3.41
CA GLY A 373 -7.42 -7.55 -2.79
C GLY A 373 -8.53 -7.81 -3.79
N LYS A 374 -9.71 -8.06 -3.25
CA LYS A 374 -10.93 -8.33 -4.00
C LYS A 374 -12.04 -7.45 -3.46
N MET A 375 -12.66 -6.68 -4.35
CA MET A 375 -13.91 -5.99 -4.04
C MET A 375 -15.06 -6.80 -4.63
N SER A 376 -16.00 -7.18 -3.78
CA SER A 376 -17.17 -7.97 -4.13
C SER A 376 -18.45 -7.22 -3.80
N ILE A 377 -19.46 -7.36 -4.63
CA ILE A 377 -20.80 -6.82 -4.40
C ILE A 377 -21.81 -7.95 -4.47
N THR A 378 -22.77 -7.93 -3.54
CA THR A 378 -23.99 -8.72 -3.64
C THR A 378 -25.14 -7.74 -3.88
N LEU A 379 -25.70 -7.78 -5.09
CA LEU A 379 -26.83 -6.97 -5.52
C LEU A 379 -28.11 -7.79 -5.32
N VAL A 380 -29.10 -7.21 -4.67
CA VAL A 380 -30.38 -7.83 -4.38
C VAL A 380 -31.50 -6.99 -4.99
N ASN A 381 -32.42 -7.66 -5.68
CA ASN A 381 -33.66 -7.08 -6.12
C ASN A 381 -34.83 -7.80 -5.45
N GLY A 382 -35.67 -7.04 -4.75
CA GLY A 382 -36.77 -7.54 -3.97
C GLY A 382 -37.76 -6.43 -3.63
N GLU A 383 -38.86 -6.81 -3.00
CA GLU A 383 -39.95 -5.89 -2.68
C GLU A 383 -39.50 -4.76 -1.75
N LEU A 384 -38.66 -5.08 -0.75
CA LEU A 384 -38.11 -4.10 0.18
C LEU A 384 -37.19 -3.11 -0.54
N GLU A 385 -36.29 -3.61 -1.39
CA GLU A 385 -35.29 -2.82 -2.10
C GLU A 385 -35.93 -1.83 -3.07
N GLU A 386 -36.91 -2.30 -3.86
CA GLU A 386 -37.63 -1.46 -4.82
C GLU A 386 -38.45 -0.37 -4.11
N PHE A 387 -39.17 -0.73 -3.03
CA PHE A 387 -39.99 0.25 -2.33
C PHE A 387 -39.16 1.26 -1.54
N ARG A 388 -38.09 0.81 -0.87
CA ARG A 388 -37.10 1.68 -0.24
C ARG A 388 -36.50 2.65 -1.25
N GLY A 389 -36.09 2.12 -2.40
CA GLY A 389 -35.51 2.90 -3.49
C GLY A 389 -36.47 3.93 -4.07
N PHE A 390 -37.76 3.59 -4.20
CA PHE A 390 -38.82 4.53 -4.61
C PHE A 390 -38.96 5.71 -3.64
N ILE A 391 -39.03 5.44 -2.33
CA ILE A 391 -39.12 6.47 -1.29
C ILE A 391 -37.88 7.37 -1.32
N ASP A 392 -36.68 6.78 -1.32
CA ASP A 392 -35.42 7.55 -1.34
C ASP A 392 -35.30 8.39 -2.63
N LYS A 393 -35.68 7.83 -3.78
CA LYS A 393 -35.66 8.54 -5.07
C LYS A 393 -36.58 9.76 -5.03
N SER A 394 -37.81 9.60 -4.55
CA SER A 394 -38.75 10.73 -4.42
C SER A 394 -38.24 11.79 -3.46
N CYS A 395 -37.73 11.36 -2.30
CA CYS A 395 -37.26 12.28 -1.27
C CYS A 395 -36.02 13.08 -1.69
N LEU A 396 -35.02 12.41 -2.26
CA LEU A 396 -33.73 13.01 -2.62
C LEU A 396 -33.82 13.89 -3.87
N THR A 397 -34.70 13.54 -4.82
CA THR A 397 -34.90 14.36 -6.02
C THR A 397 -35.93 15.48 -5.84
N GLY A 398 -36.75 15.40 -4.78
CA GLY A 398 -37.87 16.31 -4.54
C GLY A 398 -38.99 16.21 -5.58
N LYS A 399 -38.98 15.17 -6.43
CA LYS A 399 -39.97 14.95 -7.48
C LYS A 399 -41.04 13.97 -7.05
N ASP A 400 -42.22 14.15 -7.60
CA ASP A 400 -43.35 13.25 -7.42
C ASP A 400 -43.23 12.07 -8.39
N PHE A 401 -43.60 10.88 -7.92
CA PHE A 401 -43.54 9.64 -8.67
C PHE A 401 -44.80 8.83 -8.45
N GLN A 402 -45.08 7.95 -9.41
CA GLN A 402 -46.15 6.96 -9.32
C GLN A 402 -45.59 5.63 -9.82
N ASP A 403 -45.77 4.57 -9.06
CA ASP A 403 -45.40 3.23 -9.49
C ASP A 403 -46.33 2.16 -8.90
N SER A 404 -46.25 0.93 -9.39
CA SER A 404 -47.06 -0.19 -8.92
C SER A 404 -46.19 -1.19 -8.15
N PHE A 405 -46.59 -1.50 -6.92
CA PHE A 405 -45.88 -2.42 -6.05
C PHE A 405 -46.77 -3.61 -5.72
N SER A 406 -46.16 -4.77 -5.53
CA SER A 406 -46.83 -5.94 -4.96
C SER A 406 -46.00 -6.42 -3.80
N PHE A 407 -46.66 -6.68 -2.68
CA PHE A 407 -46.03 -7.12 -1.44
C PHE A 407 -46.60 -8.47 -1.03
N HIS A 408 -45.73 -9.46 -0.86
CA HIS A 408 -46.10 -10.75 -0.27
C HIS A 408 -46.20 -10.69 1.25
N TYR A 409 -45.50 -9.74 1.86
CA TYR A 409 -45.41 -9.58 3.30
C TYR A 409 -45.82 -8.17 3.74
N PRO A 410 -46.30 -7.98 4.99
CA PRO A 410 -46.58 -6.65 5.51
C PRO A 410 -45.33 -5.77 5.49
N ILE A 411 -45.50 -4.53 5.04
CA ILE A 411 -44.43 -3.53 5.01
C ILE A 411 -44.81 -2.36 5.91
N SER A 412 -43.86 -1.86 6.69
CA SER A 412 -44.09 -0.81 7.69
C SER A 412 -42.93 0.16 7.76
N LEU A 413 -43.21 1.39 8.16
CA LEU A 413 -42.20 2.39 8.46
C LEU A 413 -41.93 2.43 9.95
N ASP A 414 -40.66 2.23 10.33
CA ASP A 414 -40.16 2.53 11.65
C ASP A 414 -39.42 3.88 11.61
N GLN A 415 -40.07 4.93 12.13
CA GLN A 415 -39.53 6.28 12.12
C GLN A 415 -39.32 6.78 13.57
N THR A 416 -38.05 7.00 13.91
CA THR A 416 -37.61 7.66 15.14
C THR A 416 -37.07 9.05 14.83
N ALA A 417 -36.72 9.83 15.87
CA ALA A 417 -36.14 11.17 15.69
C ALA A 417 -34.77 11.15 14.98
N SER A 418 -34.02 10.05 15.07
CA SER A 418 -32.66 9.92 14.54
C SER A 418 -32.53 8.97 13.35
N GLU A 419 -33.51 8.08 13.14
CA GLU A 419 -33.39 7.02 12.14
C GLU A 419 -34.75 6.63 11.55
N LYS A 420 -34.76 6.33 10.25
CA LYS A 420 -35.94 5.87 9.51
C LYS A 420 -35.61 4.58 8.79
N LYS A 421 -36.39 3.54 9.06
CA LYS A 421 -36.24 2.23 8.44
C LYS A 421 -37.55 1.79 7.83
N LEU A 422 -37.45 1.25 6.62
CA LEU A 422 -38.55 0.53 5.99
C LEU A 422 -38.36 -0.96 6.32
N CYS A 423 -39.41 -1.60 6.82
CA CYS A 423 -39.32 -2.96 7.35
C CYS A 423 -40.37 -3.87 6.71
N LEU A 424 -39.93 -5.04 6.27
CA LEU A 424 -40.75 -6.13 5.77
C LEU A 424 -40.87 -7.22 6.86
N GLU A 425 -42.08 -7.69 7.15
CA GLU A 425 -42.30 -8.70 8.20
C GLU A 425 -42.52 -10.10 7.60
N ILE A 426 -41.45 -10.90 7.60
CA ILE A 426 -41.41 -12.23 7.00
C ILE A 426 -41.54 -13.28 8.11
N SER A 427 -42.70 -13.92 8.21
CA SER A 427 -42.93 -15.03 9.15
C SER A 427 -42.56 -14.71 10.62
N GLY A 428 -42.83 -13.48 11.08
CA GLY A 428 -42.52 -13.01 12.44
C GLY A 428 -41.11 -12.45 12.64
N ARG A 429 -40.27 -12.43 11.60
CA ARG A 429 -38.98 -11.70 11.58
C ARG A 429 -39.13 -10.40 10.81
N LYS A 430 -38.65 -9.29 11.39
CA LYS A 430 -38.54 -8.01 10.69
C LYS A 430 -37.20 -7.93 9.97
N VAL A 431 -37.25 -7.57 8.70
CA VAL A 431 -36.11 -7.30 7.82
C VAL A 431 -36.20 -5.83 7.41
N CYS A 432 -35.21 -5.02 7.78
CA CYS A 432 -35.29 -3.57 7.69
C CYS A 432 -34.12 -2.96 6.91
N GLN A 433 -34.44 -1.96 6.08
CA GLN A 433 -33.44 -1.12 5.40
C GLN A 433 -33.60 0.35 5.79
N LYS A 434 -32.47 1.01 6.01
CA LYS A 434 -32.42 2.43 6.35
C LYS A 434 -32.73 3.29 5.14
N LEU A 435 -33.47 4.38 5.37
CA LEU A 435 -33.81 5.38 4.37
C LEU A 435 -32.83 6.55 4.45
N ALA A 436 -32.36 7.04 3.30
CA ALA A 436 -31.56 8.27 3.24
C ALA A 436 -32.42 9.53 3.40
N CYS A 437 -33.73 9.41 3.23
CA CYS A 437 -34.65 10.51 3.30
C CYS A 437 -34.62 11.26 4.65
N GLN A 438 -34.29 12.55 4.60
CA GLN A 438 -34.28 13.42 5.79
C GLN A 438 -35.65 14.02 6.12
N LYS A 439 -36.59 14.03 5.16
CA LYS A 439 -37.98 14.49 5.36
C LYS A 439 -38.79 13.53 6.24
N THR A 440 -39.80 14.04 6.93
CA THR A 440 -40.80 13.19 7.59
C THR A 440 -41.56 12.40 6.53
N ILE A 441 -41.73 11.09 6.73
CA ILE A 441 -42.45 10.26 5.75
C ILE A 441 -43.84 10.00 6.33
N ASP A 442 -44.87 10.48 5.64
CA ASP A 442 -46.27 10.22 5.96
C ASP A 442 -46.68 8.90 5.29
N PHE A 443 -46.31 7.82 5.98
CA PHE A 443 -46.55 6.43 5.62
C PHE A 443 -46.55 5.60 6.91
N SER A 444 -47.51 4.68 7.09
CA SER A 444 -47.57 3.82 8.29
C SER A 444 -47.23 2.38 7.95
N SER A 445 -48.12 1.70 7.23
CA SER A 445 -47.96 0.30 6.85
C SER A 445 -48.85 -0.10 5.68
N LEU A 446 -48.49 -1.20 5.01
CA LEU A 446 -49.33 -1.88 4.03
C LEU A 446 -49.41 -3.36 4.36
N THR A 447 -50.60 -3.92 4.23
CA THR A 447 -50.82 -5.37 4.23
C THR A 447 -50.36 -5.99 2.91
N PRO A 448 -50.15 -7.31 2.83
CA PRO A 448 -49.88 -7.99 1.57
C PRO A 448 -50.92 -7.65 0.50
N GLY A 449 -50.47 -7.41 -0.73
CA GLY A 449 -51.35 -6.99 -1.83
C GLY A 449 -50.63 -6.21 -2.92
N SER A 450 -51.38 -5.85 -3.97
CA SER A 450 -50.90 -5.03 -5.07
C SER A 450 -51.48 -3.62 -4.97
N TYR A 451 -50.61 -2.62 -5.09
CA TYR A 451 -50.92 -1.21 -4.84
C TYR A 451 -50.37 -0.33 -5.96
N ARG A 452 -51.06 0.78 -6.23
CA ARG A 452 -50.54 1.86 -7.07
C ARG A 452 -50.17 3.03 -6.17
N ILE A 453 -48.88 3.18 -5.92
CA ILE A 453 -48.39 4.11 -4.92
C ILE A 453 -47.93 5.41 -5.59
N TYR A 454 -48.33 6.52 -4.98
CA TYR A 454 -47.98 7.88 -5.37
C TYR A 454 -47.13 8.51 -4.27
N SER A 455 -45.98 9.07 -4.63
CA SER A 455 -45.16 9.86 -3.71
C SER A 455 -45.31 11.34 -4.02
N LYS A 456 -45.71 12.13 -3.02
CA LYS A 456 -45.90 13.58 -3.16
C LYS A 456 -45.01 14.34 -2.18
N ASN A 457 -44.18 15.24 -2.69
CA ASN A 457 -43.32 16.10 -1.89
C ASN A 457 -44.08 17.36 -1.44
N GLU A 458 -44.22 17.57 -0.14
CA GLU A 458 -44.84 18.77 0.46
C GLU A 458 -43.89 19.33 1.53
N ASP A 459 -43.18 20.40 1.21
CA ASP A 459 -42.17 21.01 2.08
C ASP A 459 -41.20 19.97 2.69
N ASN A 460 -41.27 19.77 4.01
CA ASN A 460 -40.44 18.84 4.78
C ASN A 460 -41.09 17.46 5.03
N VAL A 461 -42.17 17.16 4.30
CA VAL A 461 -42.92 15.91 4.39
C VAL A 461 -42.96 15.23 3.01
N LEU A 462 -42.73 13.92 3.00
CA LEU A 462 -42.98 13.06 1.86
C LEU A 462 -44.23 12.22 2.14
N LYS A 463 -45.31 12.46 1.40
CA LYS A 463 -46.55 11.68 1.50
C LYS A 463 -46.50 10.48 0.59
N VAL A 464 -46.74 9.28 1.14
CA VAL A 464 -46.86 8.03 0.38
C VAL A 464 -48.33 7.62 0.38
N ILE A 465 -48.97 7.80 -0.77
CA ILE A 465 -50.42 7.63 -0.96
C ILE A 465 -50.65 6.35 -1.77
N VAL A 466 -51.58 5.51 -1.33
CA VAL A 466 -51.82 4.15 -1.85
C VAL A 466 -53.14 4.05 -2.60
#